data_AF-S9UTN4-F1
#
_entry.id   AF-S9UTN4-F1
#
_cell.length_a   1.000
_cell.length_b   1.000
_cell.length_c   1.000
_cell.angle_alpha   90.00
_cell.angle_beta   90.00
_cell.angle_gamma   90.00
#
_symmetry.space_group_name_H-M   'P 1'
#
loop_
_entity.id
_entity.type
_entity.pdbx_description
1 polymer ?
#
loop_
_entity_poly.entity_id
_entity_poly.type
_entity_poly.pdbx_seq_one_letter_code
_entity_poly.pdbx_strand_id
1 'polypeptide(L)'
;MESNCFLFLTTILSFSSVIVSLFTWCETYCNRITLPPLLAPSLSFCLTQRLQLKMAKKTKSKVDTINTKIQLVMKSGKYVLGTQQSLTTLRQGRSKLIVLANNCPPITRAEVVYYCTLSKTPIHHYAGNNLDLGTACGKHFRTCALSITDVGDSDITA
;
A
#
# COMPACT_ATOMS: atom_id res chain seq x y z
N MET A 1 8.84 53.83 29.48
CA MET A 1 9.88 52.80 29.32
C MET A 1 9.27 51.54 28.67
N GLU A 2 8.79 51.42 27.43
CA GLU A 2 8.83 52.17 26.16
C GLU A 2 10.17 52.25 25.41
N SER A 3 11.05 51.28 25.62
CA SER A 3 12.33 51.25 24.88
C SER A 3 12.88 49.85 24.52
N ASN A 4 12.21 48.75 24.90
CA ASN A 4 12.78 47.40 24.76
C ASN A 4 12.01 46.45 23.81
N CYS A 5 10.92 46.90 23.17
CA CYS A 5 10.20 46.09 22.16
C CYS A 5 10.77 46.20 20.74
N PHE A 6 11.55 47.23 20.44
CA PHE A 6 11.97 47.53 19.06
C PHE A 6 13.19 46.72 18.57
N LEU A 7 13.98 46.16 19.50
CA LEU A 7 15.20 45.39 19.18
C LEU A 7 14.95 43.88 18.96
N PHE A 8 13.77 43.37 19.28
CA PHE A 8 13.43 41.94 19.07
C PHE A 8 12.80 41.66 17.69
N LEU A 9 12.27 42.69 17.02
CA LEU A 9 11.66 42.54 15.69
C LEU A 9 12.68 42.62 14.54
N THR A 10 13.83 43.26 14.76
CA THR A 10 14.85 43.45 13.71
C THR A 10 15.78 42.24 13.53
N THR A 11 15.84 41.32 14.49
CA THR A 11 16.65 40.08 14.40
C THR A 11 15.93 38.92 13.69
N ILE A 12 14.60 39.01 13.51
CA ILE A 12 13.81 38.00 12.80
C ILE A 12 13.85 38.21 11.28
N LEU A 13 14.05 39.45 10.81
CA LEU A 13 14.05 39.80 9.39
C LEU A 13 15.36 39.49 8.65
N SER A 14 16.45 39.17 9.36
CA SER A 14 17.74 38.79 8.78
C SER A 14 17.90 37.28 8.51
N PHE A 15 16.94 36.44 8.92
CA PHE A 15 16.99 34.98 8.66
C PHE A 15 16.21 34.55 7.40
N SER A 16 15.52 35.47 6.73
CA SER A 16 14.66 35.16 5.56
C SER A 16 15.40 35.11 4.22
N SER A 17 16.62 35.63 4.10
CA SER A 17 17.30 35.73 2.80
C SER A 17 17.99 34.44 2.32
N VAL A 18 18.29 33.49 3.21
CA VAL A 18 18.98 32.24 2.83
C VAL A 18 18.00 31.18 2.29
N ILE A 19 16.72 31.26 2.64
CA ILE A 19 15.70 30.28 2.24
C ILE A 19 15.22 30.50 0.79
N VAL A 20 15.22 31.75 0.30
CA VAL A 20 14.72 32.07 -1.04
C VAL A 20 15.66 31.58 -2.14
N SER A 21 16.98 31.53 -1.90
CA SER A 21 17.97 31.12 -2.89
C SER A 21 18.06 29.60 -3.13
N LEU A 22 17.64 28.78 -2.16
CA LEU A 22 17.58 27.31 -2.35
C LEU A 22 16.31 26.88 -3.10
N PHE A 23 15.27 27.72 -3.08
CA PHE A 23 14.00 27.44 -3.73
C PHE A 23 14.07 27.66 -5.25
N THR A 24 14.84 28.65 -5.71
CA THR A 24 14.97 28.97 -7.15
C THR A 24 15.88 28.01 -7.91
N TRP A 25 16.70 27.19 -7.23
CA TRP A 25 17.57 26.21 -7.88
C TRP A 25 16.87 24.88 -8.19
N CYS A 26 15.71 24.64 -7.57
CA CYS A 26 14.90 23.44 -7.82
C CYS A 26 13.94 23.61 -9.02
N GLU A 27 13.55 24.85 -9.34
CA GLU A 27 12.67 25.14 -10.48
C GLU A 27 13.37 25.03 -11.84
N THR A 28 14.69 25.21 -11.92
CA THR A 28 15.39 25.26 -13.21
C THR A 28 15.82 23.89 -13.76
N TYR A 29 15.81 22.82 -12.95
CA TYR A 29 16.26 21.48 -13.39
C TYR A 29 15.13 20.54 -13.83
N CYS A 30 13.86 20.89 -13.59
CA CYS A 30 12.71 20.04 -13.90
C CYS A 30 12.16 20.19 -15.33
N ASN A 31 12.60 21.20 -16.08
CA ASN A 31 12.02 21.55 -17.39
C ASN A 31 12.69 20.87 -18.62
N ARG A 32 13.44 19.77 -18.45
CA ARG A 32 14.18 19.15 -19.57
C ARG A 32 13.94 17.67 -19.84
N ILE A 33 12.83 17.09 -19.41
CA ILE A 33 12.41 15.76 -19.89
C ILE A 33 10.92 15.77 -20.18
N THR A 34 10.57 16.15 -21.41
CA THR A 34 9.25 16.02 -22.02
C THR A 34 9.05 14.59 -22.52
N LEU A 35 8.01 13.88 -22.06
CA LEU A 35 7.34 12.81 -22.83
C LEU A 35 5.83 12.78 -22.47
N PRO A 36 4.95 12.35 -23.39
CA PRO A 36 3.71 13.06 -23.72
C PRO A 36 2.48 12.70 -22.86
N PRO A 37 1.48 13.58 -22.79
CA PRO A 37 0.26 13.45 -21.98
C PRO A 37 -0.91 12.88 -22.80
N LEU A 38 -1.76 12.05 -22.18
CA LEU A 38 -3.21 12.04 -22.47
C LEU A 38 -4.00 11.35 -21.34
N LEU A 39 -4.95 12.12 -20.81
CA LEU A 39 -6.00 11.81 -19.83
C LEU A 39 -5.59 11.66 -18.35
N ALA A 40 -5.27 12.79 -17.75
CA ALA A 40 -6.05 13.28 -16.61
C ALA A 40 -6.65 14.63 -17.05
N PRO A 41 -7.90 15.01 -16.68
CA PRO A 41 -8.12 15.47 -15.30
C PRO A 41 -9.56 15.34 -14.75
N SER A 42 -9.67 14.95 -13.48
CA SER A 42 -10.54 15.68 -12.56
C SER A 42 -10.03 15.52 -11.11
N LEU A 43 -9.78 16.68 -10.51
CA LEU A 43 -9.61 16.97 -9.08
C LEU A 43 -8.38 16.43 -8.32
N SER A 44 -7.40 17.33 -8.18
CA SER A 44 -7.18 18.00 -6.88
C SER A 44 -6.99 17.08 -5.65
N PHE A 45 -5.92 16.30 -5.63
CA PHE A 45 -5.17 16.02 -4.39
C PHE A 45 -3.71 15.62 -4.70
N CYS A 46 -3.07 16.41 -5.56
CA CYS A 46 -1.67 16.28 -5.93
C CYS A 46 -0.89 17.45 -5.31
N LEU A 47 -0.60 17.35 -4.01
CA LEU A 47 0.71 17.68 -3.42
C LEU A 47 0.60 17.60 -1.89
N THR A 48 1.59 16.98 -1.27
CA THR A 48 1.80 16.87 0.18
C THR A 48 1.08 15.73 0.88
N GLN A 49 1.59 14.52 0.68
CA GLN A 49 2.13 13.83 1.85
C GLN A 49 3.44 13.14 1.49
N ARG A 50 4.49 13.68 2.13
CA ARG A 50 5.79 13.07 2.37
C ARG A 50 5.70 11.55 2.35
N LEU A 51 6.61 10.95 1.59
CA LEU A 51 7.15 9.62 1.83
C LEU A 51 7.56 9.51 3.30
N GLN A 52 6.61 9.10 4.15
CA GLN A 52 6.92 8.41 5.38
C GLN A 52 7.07 6.95 4.97
N LEU A 53 8.30 6.53 4.68
CA LEU A 53 8.70 5.15 4.92
C LEU A 53 8.53 4.92 6.43
N LYS A 54 7.29 4.72 6.88
CA LYS A 54 6.99 4.16 8.18
C LYS A 54 7.61 2.78 8.14
N MET A 55 8.74 2.63 8.84
CA MET A 55 9.20 1.31 9.25
C MET A 55 8.01 0.61 9.88
N ALA A 56 7.49 -0.40 9.18
CA ALA A 56 6.36 -1.18 9.66
C ALA A 56 6.82 -1.87 10.94
N LYS A 57 6.44 -1.28 12.08
CA LYS A 57 6.55 -1.91 13.40
C LYS A 57 5.98 -3.31 13.25
N LYS A 58 6.84 -4.32 13.37
CA LYS A 58 6.50 -5.74 13.25
C LYS A 58 5.53 -6.09 14.38
N THR A 59 4.24 -5.85 14.16
CA THR A 59 3.16 -6.29 15.04
C THR A 59 3.00 -7.79 14.87
N LYS A 60 3.82 -8.54 15.62
CA LYS A 60 3.73 -10.00 15.70
C LYS A 60 2.33 -10.46 16.14
N SER A 61 1.62 -9.65 16.94
CA SER A 61 0.27 -9.94 17.44
C SER A 61 -0.85 -9.91 16.39
N LYS A 62 -0.69 -9.22 15.25
CA LYS A 62 -1.75 -9.19 14.22
C LYS A 62 -1.76 -10.46 13.37
N VAL A 63 -0.60 -11.10 13.22
CA VAL A 63 -0.41 -12.26 12.34
C VAL A 63 -1.25 -13.45 12.81
N ASP A 64 -1.30 -13.67 14.12
CA ASP A 64 -2.02 -14.81 14.70
C ASP A 64 -3.54 -14.68 14.56
N THR A 65 -4.08 -13.46 14.66
CA THR A 65 -5.51 -13.19 14.44
C THR A 65 -5.93 -13.41 12.98
N ILE A 66 -5.04 -13.17 12.02
CA ILE A 66 -5.34 -13.37 10.60
C ILE A 66 -5.34 -14.87 10.27
N ASN A 67 -4.44 -15.64 10.88
CA ASN A 67 -4.34 -17.08 10.66
C ASN A 67 -5.60 -17.83 11.08
N THR A 68 -6.19 -17.48 12.23
CA THR A 68 -7.46 -18.08 12.67
C THR A 68 -8.60 -17.74 11.71
N LYS A 69 -8.66 -16.51 11.21
CA LYS A 69 -9.68 -16.11 10.23
C LYS A 69 -9.52 -16.84 8.90
N ILE A 70 -8.29 -17.00 8.39
CA ILE A 70 -8.03 -17.79 7.18
C ILE A 70 -8.51 -19.24 7.37
N GLN A 71 -8.22 -19.85 8.53
CA GLN A 71 -8.67 -21.20 8.83
C GLN A 71 -10.20 -21.35 8.84
N LEU A 72 -10.93 -20.32 9.25
CA LEU A 72 -12.40 -20.30 9.17
C LEU A 72 -12.88 -20.24 7.72
N VAL A 73 -12.28 -19.39 6.88
CA VAL A 73 -12.60 -19.33 5.43
C VAL A 73 -12.36 -20.67 4.76
N MET A 74 -11.33 -21.42 5.16
CA MET A 74 -11.05 -22.73 4.59
C MET A 74 -12.10 -23.79 4.96
N LYS A 75 -12.84 -23.60 6.06
CA LYS A 75 -13.89 -24.53 6.52
C LYS A 75 -15.24 -24.23 5.86
N SER A 76 -15.63 -22.96 5.79
CA SER A 76 -16.98 -22.55 5.34
C SER A 76 -17.00 -21.95 3.93
N GLY A 77 -15.89 -21.37 3.48
CA GLY A 77 -15.82 -20.48 2.33
C GLY A 77 -15.35 -21.15 1.04
N LYS A 78 -15.46 -20.39 -0.05
CA LYS A 78 -14.88 -20.73 -1.35
C LYS A 78 -13.68 -19.83 -1.61
N TYR A 79 -12.58 -20.45 -1.98
CA TYR A 79 -11.30 -19.78 -2.18
C TYR A 79 -10.57 -20.41 -3.36
N VAL A 80 -9.62 -19.65 -3.87
CA VAL A 80 -8.78 -20.01 -5.01
C VAL A 80 -7.33 -19.74 -4.62
N LEU A 81 -6.46 -20.74 -4.84
CA LEU A 81 -5.06 -20.68 -4.48
C LEU A 81 -4.19 -20.48 -5.72
N GLY A 82 -3.16 -19.65 -5.58
CA GLY A 82 -2.15 -19.45 -6.62
C GLY A 82 -2.42 -18.23 -7.50
N THR A 83 -1.35 -17.69 -8.08
CA THR A 83 -1.36 -16.41 -8.79
C THR A 83 -2.21 -16.44 -10.05
N GLN A 84 -2.01 -17.43 -10.93
CA GLN A 84 -2.74 -17.51 -12.21
C GLN A 84 -4.25 -17.64 -12.01
N GLN A 85 -4.66 -18.45 -11.03
CA GLN A 85 -6.07 -18.62 -10.70
C GLN A 85 -6.63 -17.37 -10.00
N SER A 86 -5.84 -16.71 -9.16
CA SER A 86 -6.23 -15.42 -8.57
C SER A 86 -6.48 -14.37 -9.66
N LEU A 87 -5.61 -14.30 -10.69
CA LEU A 87 -5.79 -13.42 -11.84
C LEU A 87 -7.06 -13.75 -12.64
N THR A 88 -7.44 -15.03 -12.79
CA THR A 88 -8.70 -15.37 -13.47
C THR A 88 -9.92 -14.93 -12.66
N THR A 89 -9.89 -15.11 -11.33
CA THR A 89 -10.98 -14.65 -10.45
C THR A 89 -11.09 -13.12 -10.38
N LEU A 90 -9.96 -12.42 -10.42
CA LEU A 90 -9.89 -10.95 -10.49
C LEU A 90 -10.47 -10.42 -11.79
N ARG A 91 -10.10 -11.01 -12.93
CA ARG A 91 -10.66 -10.64 -14.24
C ARG A 91 -12.17 -10.82 -14.31
N GLN A 92 -12.69 -11.83 -13.61
CA GLN A 92 -14.12 -12.09 -13.50
C GLN A 92 -14.82 -11.25 -12.43
N GLY A 93 -14.07 -10.48 -11.61
CA GLY A 93 -14.64 -9.68 -10.52
C GLY A 93 -15.26 -10.50 -9.38
N ARG A 94 -14.92 -11.80 -9.26
CA ARG A 94 -15.48 -12.69 -8.24
C ARG A 94 -14.69 -12.71 -6.93
N SER A 95 -13.51 -12.10 -6.91
CA SER A 95 -12.68 -12.03 -5.71
C SER A 95 -13.17 -10.92 -4.79
N LYS A 96 -13.39 -11.24 -3.51
CA LYS A 96 -13.78 -10.26 -2.47
C LYS A 96 -12.58 -9.78 -1.66
N LEU A 97 -11.56 -10.61 -1.52
CA LEU A 97 -10.32 -10.29 -0.81
C LEU A 97 -9.15 -11.05 -1.43
N ILE A 98 -8.00 -10.39 -1.49
CA ILE A 98 -6.74 -11.04 -1.86
C ILE A 98 -5.73 -10.95 -0.73
N VAL A 99 -5.13 -12.09 -0.40
CA VAL A 99 -4.02 -12.20 0.54
C VAL A 99 -2.73 -12.43 -0.22
N LEU A 100 -1.73 -11.58 0.03
CA LEU A 100 -0.41 -11.67 -0.58
C LEU A 100 0.64 -11.98 0.47
N ALA A 101 1.48 -12.98 0.24
CA ALA A 101 2.63 -13.27 1.09
C ALA A 101 3.69 -12.17 0.98
N ASN A 102 4.58 -12.08 1.98
CA ASN A 102 5.67 -11.12 1.99
C ASN A 102 6.83 -11.50 1.03
N ASN A 103 7.05 -12.79 0.77
CA ASN A 103 8.13 -13.25 -0.10
C ASN A 103 7.72 -13.44 -1.57
N CYS A 104 6.56 -12.92 -2.01
CA CYS A 104 6.21 -12.90 -3.43
C CYS A 104 7.23 -12.10 -4.24
N PRO A 105 7.63 -12.57 -5.44
CA PRO A 105 8.50 -11.78 -6.29
C PRO A 105 7.82 -10.45 -6.65
N PRO A 106 8.59 -9.36 -6.74
CA PRO A 106 8.02 -8.02 -6.87
C PRO A 106 7.21 -7.85 -8.16
N ILE A 107 7.60 -8.54 -9.24
CA ILE A 107 6.88 -8.49 -10.52
C ILE A 107 5.45 -9.04 -10.40
N THR A 108 5.27 -10.21 -9.77
CA THR A 108 3.93 -10.82 -9.62
C THR A 108 3.10 -10.10 -8.58
N ARG A 109 3.74 -9.55 -7.54
CA ARG A 109 3.06 -8.70 -6.55
C ARG A 109 2.50 -7.46 -7.24
N ALA A 110 3.29 -6.76 -8.04
CA ALA A 110 2.86 -5.56 -8.75
C ALA A 110 1.69 -5.86 -9.71
N GLU A 111 1.75 -6.98 -10.42
CA GLU A 111 0.66 -7.44 -11.29
C GLU A 111 -0.64 -7.67 -10.52
N VAL A 112 -0.61 -8.45 -9.42
CA VAL A 112 -1.82 -8.71 -8.62
C VAL A 112 -2.37 -7.42 -8.01
N VAL A 113 -1.50 -6.55 -7.48
CA VAL A 113 -1.92 -5.26 -6.90
C VAL A 113 -2.56 -4.35 -7.95
N TYR A 114 -2.05 -4.35 -9.17
CA TYR A 114 -2.63 -3.60 -10.28
C TYR A 114 -4.06 -4.05 -10.58
N TYR A 115 -4.29 -5.36 -10.74
CA TYR A 115 -5.63 -5.90 -10.98
C TYR A 115 -6.57 -5.72 -9.79
N CYS A 116 -6.07 -5.78 -8.55
CA CYS A 116 -6.84 -5.47 -7.36
C CYS A 116 -7.35 -4.02 -7.36
N THR A 117 -6.50 -3.08 -7.76
CA THR A 117 -6.84 -1.65 -7.79
C THR A 117 -7.94 -1.37 -8.82
N LEU A 118 -7.88 -2.03 -9.97
CA LEU A 118 -8.92 -1.93 -11.01
C LEU A 118 -10.27 -2.52 -10.54
N SER A 119 -10.22 -3.69 -9.91
CA SER A 119 -11.40 -4.40 -9.39
C SER A 119 -11.92 -3.84 -8.07
N LYS A 120 -11.21 -2.88 -7.45
CA LYS A 120 -11.49 -2.32 -6.12
C LYS A 120 -11.55 -3.39 -5.03
N THR A 121 -10.73 -4.44 -5.16
CA THR A 121 -10.67 -5.51 -4.17
C THR A 121 -9.66 -5.18 -3.07
N PRO A 122 -10.01 -5.37 -1.79
CA PRO A 122 -9.09 -5.15 -0.68
C PRO A 122 -7.91 -6.13 -0.73
N ILE A 123 -6.73 -5.60 -0.47
CA ILE A 123 -5.47 -6.36 -0.44
C ILE A 123 -5.01 -6.47 1.01
N HIS A 124 -4.83 -7.71 1.46
CA HIS A 124 -4.26 -8.00 2.76
C HIS A 124 -2.83 -8.52 2.61
N HIS A 125 -1.86 -7.72 3.02
CA HIS A 125 -0.46 -8.14 3.06
C HIS A 125 -0.20 -9.04 4.27
N TYR A 126 0.05 -10.31 3.99
CA TYR A 126 0.43 -11.26 5.01
C TYR A 126 1.92 -11.09 5.37
N ALA A 127 2.21 -11.03 6.67
CA ALA A 127 3.56 -10.76 7.16
C ALA A 127 4.52 -11.97 7.07
N GLY A 128 3.99 -13.18 6.91
CA GLY A 128 4.78 -14.41 6.80
C GLY A 128 5.15 -14.80 5.37
N ASN A 129 5.78 -15.97 5.25
CA ASN A 129 6.22 -16.53 3.99
C ASN A 129 5.12 -17.36 3.30
N ASN A 130 5.33 -17.70 2.02
CA ASN A 130 4.45 -18.56 1.22
C ASN A 130 4.16 -19.92 1.87
N LEU A 131 5.10 -20.43 2.68
CA LEU A 131 4.96 -21.70 3.40
C LEU A 131 4.01 -21.54 4.60
N ASP A 132 4.12 -20.43 5.30
CA ASP A 132 3.28 -20.12 6.46
C ASP A 132 1.83 -19.88 6.01
N LEU A 133 1.63 -19.20 4.87
CA LEU A 133 0.29 -19.07 4.26
C LEU A 133 -0.30 -20.43 3.87
N GLY A 134 0.47 -21.30 3.22
CA GLY A 134 0.02 -22.65 2.88
C GLY A 134 -0.41 -23.44 4.13
N THR A 135 0.42 -23.38 5.17
CA THR A 135 0.15 -24.04 6.45
C THR A 135 -1.07 -23.46 7.16
N ALA A 136 -1.26 -22.12 7.14
CA ALA A 136 -2.46 -21.47 7.67
C ALA A 136 -3.73 -21.91 6.93
N CYS A 137 -3.61 -22.21 5.64
CA CYS A 137 -4.69 -22.77 4.81
C CYS A 137 -4.93 -24.27 5.08
N GLY A 138 -4.05 -24.97 5.81
CA GLY A 138 -4.12 -26.43 5.96
C GLY A 138 -3.81 -27.18 4.66
N LYS A 139 -3.02 -26.57 3.77
CA LYS A 139 -2.58 -27.16 2.50
C LYS A 139 -1.05 -27.08 2.43
N HIS A 140 -0.37 -28.21 2.23
CA HIS A 140 1.10 -28.24 2.17
C HIS A 140 1.68 -27.72 0.83
N PHE A 141 1.03 -26.73 0.22
CA PHE A 141 1.50 -26.07 -0.99
C PHE A 141 2.04 -24.69 -0.66
N ARG A 142 3.15 -24.33 -1.32
CA ARG A 142 3.69 -22.97 -1.24
C ARG A 142 2.83 -22.06 -2.10
N THR A 143 2.14 -21.10 -1.50
CA THR A 143 1.24 -20.19 -2.21
C THR A 143 1.63 -18.74 -1.97
N CYS A 144 1.74 -17.97 -3.06
CA CYS A 144 2.09 -16.55 -3.04
C CYS A 144 0.85 -15.66 -2.85
N ALA A 145 -0.22 -16.02 -3.55
CA ALA A 145 -1.47 -15.29 -3.59
C ALA A 145 -2.62 -16.25 -3.28
N LEU A 146 -3.55 -15.77 -2.46
CA LEU A 146 -4.80 -16.43 -2.14
C LEU A 146 -5.93 -15.45 -2.46
N SER A 147 -6.91 -15.91 -3.23
CA SER A 147 -8.10 -15.15 -3.60
C SER A 147 -9.30 -15.78 -2.91
N ILE A 148 -10.04 -14.99 -2.14
CA ILE A 148 -11.26 -15.42 -1.45
C ILE A 148 -12.44 -14.96 -2.29
N THR A 149 -13.23 -15.90 -2.80
CA THR A 149 -14.45 -15.57 -3.54
C THR A 149 -15.65 -15.44 -2.60
N ASP A 150 -15.72 -16.30 -1.58
CA ASP A 150 -16.76 -16.27 -0.57
C ASP A 150 -16.16 -16.40 0.83
N VAL A 151 -16.42 -15.39 1.67
CA VAL A 151 -15.80 -15.24 2.99
C VAL A 151 -16.45 -16.15 4.05
N GLY A 152 -17.66 -16.66 3.77
CA GLY A 152 -18.43 -17.50 4.70
C GLY A 152 -18.67 -16.77 6.03
N ASP A 153 -18.34 -17.42 7.14
CA ASP A 153 -18.55 -16.90 8.51
C ASP A 153 -17.35 -16.08 9.03
N SER A 154 -16.36 -15.80 8.18
CA SER A 154 -15.14 -15.12 8.60
C SER A 154 -15.19 -13.62 8.31
N ASP A 155 -15.00 -12.80 9.33
CA ASP A 155 -14.93 -11.34 9.17
C ASP A 155 -13.53 -10.89 8.74
N ILE A 156 -13.14 -11.26 7.51
CA ILE A 156 -11.93 -10.73 6.87
C ILE A 156 -12.33 -9.58 5.96
N THR A 157 -12.49 -8.41 6.55
CA THR A 157 -12.61 -7.14 5.83
C THR A 157 -11.40 -6.29 6.21
N ALA A 158 -10.68 -5.81 5.19
CA ALA A 158 -9.42 -5.08 5.34
C ALA A 158 -9.61 -3.70 5.96
#